data_AF-A0A7J9D1P3-F1
#
_entry.id   AF-A0A7J9D1P3-F1
#
_cell.length_a   1.000
_cell.length_b   1.000
_cell.length_c   1.000
_cell.angle_alpha   90.00
_cell.angle_beta   90.00
_cell.angle_gamma   90.00
#
_symmetry.space_group_name_H-M   'P 1'
#
loop_
_entity.id
_entity.type
_entity.pdbx_description
1 polymer ?
#
loop_
_entity_poly.entity_id
_entity_poly.type
_entity_poly.pdbx_seq_one_letter_code
_entity_poly.pdbx_strand_id
1 'polypeptide(L)'
;MEKIDYQEEPKKERRLVRSLVYEIGYRKEQVSEMEHKYDKTTAALQELVDGLVAKIDSKDSSLWDWELRYKEMEHKYDETTAALQGLVDGLVEKIDSKDSSLRDWELRYNETVRQLKGENAVLHHVFAEEIQKERDENLKLRCQLGFRTNLVEDYISCNDNDMERSCLLNEMEGPKENVACQDLIELEKTTSEQIATLKKELEETSEALKDMENQNSCLTVKQVLTNQELQDARKESIR
;
A
#
# COMPACT_ATOMS: atom_id res chain seq x y z
N MET A 1 -55.58 100.24 89.89
CA MET A 1 -54.79 100.51 88.68
C MET A 1 -53.38 100.02 88.92
N GLU A 2 -53.07 98.79 88.51
CA GLU A 2 -51.69 98.31 88.50
C GLU A 2 -50.92 99.15 87.47
N LYS A 3 -49.88 99.84 87.94
CA LYS A 3 -48.90 100.50 87.06
C LYS A 3 -48.01 99.39 86.51
N ILE A 4 -48.35 98.89 85.33
CA ILE A 4 -47.46 98.04 84.54
C ILE A 4 -46.23 98.89 84.18
N ASP A 5 -45.05 98.46 84.63
CA ASP A 5 -43.78 99.14 84.38
C ASP A 5 -43.26 98.81 82.97
N TYR A 6 -43.64 99.64 82.00
CA TYR A 6 -43.33 99.51 80.58
C TYR A 6 -41.81 99.51 80.25
N GLN A 7 -40.90 99.76 81.21
CA GLN A 7 -39.45 99.82 81.00
C GLN A 7 -38.69 98.53 81.38
N GLU A 8 -39.31 97.61 82.12
CA GLU A 8 -38.67 96.33 82.50
C GLU A 8 -38.76 95.25 81.43
N GLU A 9 -39.91 95.14 80.75
CA GLU A 9 -40.13 94.19 79.65
C GLU A 9 -39.07 94.29 78.54
N PRO A 10 -38.76 95.48 77.97
CA PRO A 10 -37.77 95.59 76.91
C PRO A 10 -36.32 95.32 77.38
N LYS A 11 -36.06 95.30 78.69
CA LYS A 11 -34.76 94.90 79.26
C LYS A 11 -34.67 93.38 79.42
N LYS A 12 -35.75 92.73 79.85
CA LYS A 12 -35.86 91.25 79.92
C LYS A 12 -35.73 90.64 78.53
N GLU A 13 -36.43 91.21 77.54
CA GLU A 13 -36.31 90.83 76.12
C GLU A 13 -34.88 91.00 75.60
N ARG A 14 -34.22 92.13 75.86
CA ARG A 14 -32.83 92.35 75.42
C ARG A 14 -31.82 91.38 76.04
N ARG A 15 -32.07 90.87 77.25
CA ARG A 15 -31.24 89.80 77.85
C ARG A 15 -31.52 88.46 77.19
N LEU A 16 -32.79 88.13 76.94
CA LEU A 16 -33.19 86.92 76.24
C LEU A 16 -32.60 86.86 74.83
N VAL A 17 -32.73 87.94 74.05
CA VAL A 17 -32.14 88.06 72.70
C VAL A 17 -30.64 87.85 72.73
N ARG A 18 -29.92 88.44 73.70
CA ARG A 18 -28.47 88.23 73.85
C ARG A 18 -28.11 86.77 74.13
N SER A 19 -28.87 86.10 74.99
CA SER A 19 -28.69 84.68 75.28
C SER A 19 -28.96 83.81 74.05
N LEU A 20 -30.02 84.11 73.30
CA LEU A 20 -30.37 83.39 72.07
C LEU A 20 -29.32 83.60 70.97
N VAL A 21 -28.79 84.81 70.80
CA VAL A 21 -27.72 85.09 69.84
C VAL A 21 -26.46 84.29 70.18
N TYR A 22 -26.09 84.22 71.47
CA TYR A 22 -24.96 83.40 71.92
C TYR A 22 -25.18 81.92 71.62
N GLU A 23 -26.36 81.39 71.97
CA GLU A 23 -26.73 79.99 71.71
C GLU A 23 -26.76 79.67 70.20
N ILE A 24 -27.29 80.56 69.37
CA ILE A 24 -27.28 80.41 67.90
C ILE A 24 -25.85 80.38 67.37
N GLY A 25 -24.98 81.28 67.84
CA GLY A 25 -23.56 81.30 67.45
C GLY A 25 -22.84 80.01 67.85
N TYR A 26 -23.07 79.54 69.07
CA TYR A 26 -22.49 78.30 69.58
C TYR A 26 -22.96 77.07 68.78
N ARG A 27 -24.27 76.96 68.50
CA ARG A 27 -24.82 75.87 67.67
C ARG A 27 -24.33 75.92 66.24
N LYS A 28 -24.13 77.12 65.67
CA LYS A 28 -23.60 77.28 64.32
C LYS A 28 -22.18 76.71 64.20
N GLU A 29 -21.34 76.95 65.21
CA GLU A 29 -20.00 76.38 65.27
C GLU A 29 -20.04 74.85 65.34
N GLN A 30 -20.89 74.29 66.20
CA GLN A 30 -21.06 72.82 66.27
C GLN A 30 -21.51 72.21 64.94
N VAL A 31 -22.44 72.85 64.23
CA VAL A 31 -22.87 72.40 62.90
C VAL A 31 -21.70 72.43 61.92
N SER A 32 -20.89 73.49 61.91
CA SER A 32 -19.72 73.60 61.04
C SER A 32 -18.68 72.51 61.33
N GLU A 33 -18.44 72.17 62.60
CA GLU A 33 -17.55 71.07 62.97
C GLU A 33 -18.09 69.71 62.51
N MET A 34 -19.41 69.51 62.63
CA MET A 34 -20.08 68.28 62.19
C MET A 34 -20.04 68.13 60.67
N GLU A 35 -20.30 69.21 59.93
CA GLU A 35 -20.17 69.26 58.46
C GLU A 35 -18.75 68.90 58.03
N HIS A 36 -17.73 69.51 58.63
CA HIS A 36 -16.34 69.20 58.31
C HIS A 36 -15.98 67.73 58.58
N LYS A 37 -16.45 67.15 59.69
CA LYS A 37 -16.27 65.72 60.00
C LYS A 37 -16.96 64.85 58.96
N TYR A 38 -18.19 65.20 58.57
CA TYR A 38 -18.95 64.47 57.56
C TYR A 38 -18.25 64.49 56.19
N ASP A 39 -17.79 65.66 55.74
CA ASP A 39 -17.06 65.80 54.48
C ASP A 39 -15.77 64.99 54.49
N LYS A 40 -15.03 65.03 55.61
CA LYS A 40 -13.82 64.23 55.79
C LYS A 40 -14.11 62.73 55.72
N THR A 41 -15.18 62.26 56.36
CA THR A 41 -15.57 60.85 56.28
C THR A 41 -16.04 60.46 54.89
N THR A 42 -16.74 61.35 54.19
CA THR A 42 -17.24 61.12 52.82
C THR A 42 -16.07 61.01 51.84
N ALA A 43 -15.07 61.88 51.94
CA ALA A 43 -13.86 61.80 51.14
C ALA A 43 -13.09 60.48 51.37
N ALA A 44 -12.92 60.08 52.63
CA ALA A 44 -12.26 58.81 52.96
C ALA A 44 -13.03 57.59 52.43
N LEU A 45 -14.36 57.62 52.47
CA LEU A 45 -15.19 56.57 51.88
C LEU A 45 -15.08 56.55 50.35
N GLN A 46 -15.03 57.72 49.70
CA GLN A 46 -14.85 57.80 48.25
C GLN A 46 -13.51 57.19 47.81
N GLU A 47 -12.41 57.51 48.50
CA GLU A 47 -11.09 56.91 48.22
C GLU A 47 -11.11 55.38 48.37
N LEU A 48 -11.78 54.87 49.41
CA LEU A 48 -11.94 53.42 49.60
C LEU A 48 -12.76 52.78 48.47
N VAL A 49 -13.84 53.43 48.05
CA VAL A 49 -14.69 52.95 46.94
C VAL A 49 -13.89 52.95 45.64
N ASP A 50 -13.20 54.03 45.32
CA ASP A 50 -12.38 54.14 44.10
C ASP A 50 -11.27 53.08 44.08
N GLY A 51 -10.61 52.85 45.23
CA GLY A 51 -9.61 51.79 45.38
C GLY A 51 -10.18 50.38 45.20
N LEU A 52 -11.41 50.12 45.66
CA LEU A 52 -12.09 48.85 45.45
C LEU A 52 -12.51 48.66 43.99
N VAL A 53 -13.03 49.71 43.35
CA VAL A 53 -13.40 49.69 41.92
C VAL A 53 -12.18 49.39 41.06
N ALA A 54 -11.07 50.10 41.26
CA ALA A 54 -9.83 49.84 40.52
C ALA A 54 -9.32 48.40 40.70
N LYS A 55 -9.52 47.81 41.89
CA LYS A 55 -9.14 46.42 42.16
C LYS A 55 -10.08 45.41 41.48
N ILE A 56 -11.36 45.73 41.37
CA ILE A 56 -12.34 44.92 40.62
C ILE A 56 -11.97 44.95 39.14
N ASP A 57 -11.78 46.15 38.57
CA ASP A 57 -11.43 46.32 37.16
C ASP A 57 -10.13 45.59 36.80
N SER A 58 -9.13 45.66 37.68
CA SER A 58 -7.87 44.92 37.51
C SER A 58 -8.07 43.40 37.50
N LYS A 59 -8.97 42.87 38.34
CA LYS A 59 -9.29 41.44 38.36
C LYS A 59 -10.08 41.02 37.14
N ASP A 60 -11.06 41.80 36.74
CA ASP A 60 -11.89 41.53 35.56
C ASP A 60 -11.03 41.53 34.29
N SER A 61 -10.10 42.48 34.17
CA SER A 61 -9.13 42.48 33.06
C SER A 61 -8.27 41.22 33.05
N SER A 62 -7.80 40.75 34.22
CA SER A 62 -7.03 39.51 34.30
C SER A 62 -7.87 38.29 33.95
N LEU A 63 -9.16 38.25 34.31
CA LEU A 63 -10.06 37.16 33.96
C LEU A 63 -10.31 37.10 32.44
N TRP A 64 -10.53 38.26 31.81
CA TRP A 64 -10.66 38.37 30.35
C TRP A 64 -9.42 37.84 29.62
N ASP A 65 -8.22 38.19 30.07
CA ASP A 65 -6.98 37.68 29.50
C ASP A 65 -6.87 36.15 29.59
N TRP A 66 -7.29 35.56 30.72
CA TRP A 66 -7.33 34.10 30.89
C TRP A 66 -8.35 33.44 29.97
N GLU A 67 -9.56 34.01 29.87
CA GLU A 67 -10.61 33.49 29.00
C GLU A 67 -10.19 33.53 27.52
N LEU A 68 -9.55 34.62 27.09
CA LEU A 68 -9.03 34.76 25.74
C LEU A 68 -7.96 33.70 25.44
N ARG A 69 -6.97 33.54 26.34
CA ARG A 69 -5.92 32.52 26.20
C ARG A 69 -6.49 31.11 26.16
N TYR A 70 -7.54 30.84 26.93
CA TYR A 70 -8.21 29.55 26.92
C TYR A 70 -8.85 29.26 25.56
N LYS A 71 -9.59 30.22 24.99
CA LYS A 71 -10.22 30.08 23.67
C LYS A 71 -9.18 29.93 22.54
N GLU A 72 -8.08 30.66 22.60
CA GLU A 72 -6.98 30.50 21.64
C GLU A 72 -6.35 29.11 21.72
N MET A 73 -6.23 28.56 22.92
CA MET A 73 -5.71 27.21 23.14
C MET A 73 -6.69 26.16 22.62
N GLU A 74 -7.98 26.28 22.92
CA GLU A 74 -9.05 25.42 22.41
C GLU A 74 -9.06 25.41 20.87
N HIS A 75 -9.00 26.58 20.23
CA HIS A 75 -8.92 26.69 18.77
C HIS A 75 -7.70 25.97 18.19
N LYS A 76 -6.52 26.11 18.80
CA LYS A 76 -5.31 25.38 18.36
C LYS A 76 -5.48 23.87 18.50
N TYR A 77 -6.16 23.41 19.55
CA TYR A 77 -6.48 21.99 19.72
C TYR A 77 -7.42 21.49 18.62
N ASP A 78 -8.45 22.26 18.27
CA ASP A 78 -9.38 21.90 17.19
C ASP A 78 -8.67 21.88 15.83
N GLU A 79 -7.84 22.87 15.54
CA GLU A 79 -7.03 22.93 14.30
C GLU A 79 -6.09 21.72 14.17
N THR A 80 -5.37 21.40 15.25
CA THR A 80 -4.46 20.25 15.26
C THR A 80 -5.21 18.93 15.14
N THR A 81 -6.38 18.82 15.78
CA THR A 81 -7.26 17.65 15.67
C THR A 81 -7.76 17.49 14.24
N ALA A 82 -8.21 18.56 13.59
CA ALA A 82 -8.66 18.54 12.20
C ALA A 82 -7.52 18.15 11.23
N ALA A 83 -6.31 18.67 11.46
CA ALA A 83 -5.13 18.32 10.66
C ALA A 83 -4.77 16.83 10.80
N LEU A 84 -4.79 16.29 12.03
CA LEU A 84 -4.57 14.87 12.29
C LEU A 84 -5.64 14.01 11.64
N GLN A 85 -6.91 14.41 11.73
CA GLN A 85 -8.01 13.70 11.07
C GLN A 85 -7.80 13.63 9.56
N GLY A 86 -7.45 14.75 8.91
CA GLY A 86 -7.16 14.78 7.48
C GLY A 86 -5.98 13.89 7.07
N LEU A 87 -4.94 13.78 7.92
CA LEU A 87 -3.83 12.85 7.69
C LEU A 87 -4.27 11.39 7.80
N VAL A 88 -5.10 11.06 8.80
CA VAL A 88 -5.65 9.71 8.97
C VAL A 88 -6.53 9.33 7.79
N ASP A 89 -7.44 10.21 7.37
CA ASP A 89 -8.34 9.98 6.25
C ASP A 89 -7.54 9.73 4.95
N GLY A 90 -6.52 10.56 4.68
CA GLY A 90 -5.65 10.37 3.51
C GLY A 90 -4.82 9.08 3.55
N LEU A 91 -4.42 8.62 4.74
CA LEU A 91 -3.75 7.32 4.89
C LEU A 91 -4.71 6.15 4.65
N VAL A 92 -5.94 6.25 5.15
CA VAL A 92 -7.00 5.25 4.93
C VAL A 92 -7.31 5.11 3.44
N GLU A 93 -7.53 6.22 2.73
CA GLU A 93 -7.77 6.20 1.28
C GLU A 93 -6.61 5.54 0.50
N LYS A 94 -5.37 5.78 0.92
CA LYS A 94 -4.20 5.18 0.29
C LYS A 94 -4.10 3.67 0.56
N ILE A 95 -4.49 3.22 1.75
CA ILE A 95 -4.57 1.80 2.09
C ILE A 95 -5.66 1.15 1.23
N ASP A 96 -6.86 1.73 1.21
CA ASP A 96 -8.00 1.22 0.43
C ASP A 96 -7.68 1.12 -1.06
N SER A 97 -6.98 2.11 -1.61
CA SER A 97 -6.50 2.10 -3.00
C SER A 97 -5.54 0.93 -3.28
N LYS A 98 -4.60 0.67 -2.37
CA LYS A 98 -3.66 -0.45 -2.49
C LYS A 98 -4.36 -1.80 -2.34
N ASP A 99 -5.28 -1.92 -1.39
CA ASP A 99 -6.05 -3.14 -1.17
C ASP A 99 -6.94 -3.45 -2.37
N SER A 100 -7.56 -2.44 -2.99
CA SER A 100 -8.30 -2.61 -4.25
C SER A 100 -7.39 -3.10 -5.37
N SER A 101 -6.20 -2.51 -5.51
CA SER A 101 -5.23 -2.92 -6.54
C SER A 101 -4.73 -4.35 -6.34
N LEU A 102 -4.54 -4.77 -5.08
CA LEU A 102 -4.15 -6.14 -4.73
C LEU A 102 -5.26 -7.13 -5.06
N ARG A 103 -6.53 -6.81 -4.74
CA ARG A 103 -7.68 -7.65 -5.11
C ARG A 103 -7.80 -7.84 -6.61
N ASP A 104 -7.60 -6.78 -7.40
CA ASP A 104 -7.61 -6.88 -8.86
C ASP A 104 -6.47 -7.75 -9.40
N TRP A 105 -5.29 -7.70 -8.77
CA TRP A 105 -4.18 -8.56 -9.12
C TRP A 105 -4.45 -10.02 -8.77
N GLU A 106 -4.96 -10.29 -7.58
CA GLU A 106 -5.36 -11.63 -7.13
C GLU A 106 -6.43 -12.23 -8.04
N LEU A 107 -7.42 -11.44 -8.46
CA LEU A 107 -8.45 -11.87 -9.39
C LEU A 107 -7.85 -12.29 -10.75
N ARG A 108 -6.99 -11.46 -11.33
CA ARG A 108 -6.31 -11.76 -12.60
C ARG A 108 -5.42 -12.98 -12.50
N TYR A 109 -4.66 -13.10 -11.41
CA TYR A 109 -3.81 -14.26 -11.16
C TYR A 109 -4.64 -15.56 -11.11
N ASN A 110 -5.74 -15.55 -10.35
CA ASN A 110 -6.61 -16.71 -10.19
C ASN A 110 -7.33 -17.09 -11.50
N GLU A 111 -7.72 -16.12 -12.33
CA GLU A 111 -8.24 -16.36 -13.67
C GLU A 111 -7.21 -17.08 -14.55
N THR A 112 -5.98 -16.56 -14.63
CA THR A 112 -4.91 -17.18 -15.41
C THR A 112 -4.59 -18.60 -14.93
N VAL A 113 -4.53 -18.83 -13.61
CA VAL A 113 -4.31 -20.17 -13.05
C VAL A 113 -5.43 -21.13 -13.44
N ARG A 114 -6.69 -20.67 -13.41
CA ARG A 114 -7.83 -21.48 -13.84
C ARG A 114 -7.75 -21.82 -15.33
N GLN A 115 -7.40 -20.85 -16.18
CA GLN A 115 -7.22 -21.07 -17.62
C GLN A 115 -6.13 -22.12 -17.89
N LEU A 116 -4.94 -21.95 -17.30
CA LEU A 116 -3.83 -22.88 -17.45
C LEU A 116 -4.18 -24.29 -16.96
N LYS A 117 -4.93 -24.42 -15.85
CA LYS A 117 -5.42 -25.73 -15.39
C LYS A 117 -6.35 -26.38 -16.40
N GLY A 118 -7.23 -25.60 -17.05
CA GLY A 118 -8.10 -26.07 -18.12
C GLY A 118 -7.32 -26.53 -19.34
N GLU A 119 -6.40 -25.70 -19.83
CA GLU A 119 -5.52 -26.03 -20.97
C GLU A 119 -4.68 -27.27 -20.70
N ASN A 120 -4.09 -27.39 -19.51
CA ASN A 120 -3.31 -28.55 -19.12
C ASN A 120 -4.15 -29.83 -19.08
N ALA A 121 -5.41 -29.75 -18.61
CA ALA A 121 -6.32 -30.90 -18.64
C ALA A 121 -6.67 -31.33 -20.07
N VAL A 122 -6.90 -30.37 -20.98
CA VAL A 122 -7.13 -30.64 -22.41
C VAL A 122 -5.90 -31.31 -23.04
N LEU A 123 -4.70 -30.77 -22.81
CA LEU A 123 -3.46 -31.35 -23.31
C LEU A 123 -3.25 -32.78 -22.81
N HIS A 124 -3.46 -33.03 -21.51
CA HIS A 124 -3.37 -34.38 -20.97
C HIS A 124 -4.35 -35.35 -21.65
N HIS A 125 -5.57 -34.89 -21.97
CA HIS A 125 -6.54 -35.71 -22.68
C HIS A 125 -6.08 -36.05 -24.10
N VAL A 126 -5.62 -35.05 -24.86
CA VAL A 126 -5.10 -35.23 -26.24
C VAL A 126 -3.88 -36.17 -26.25
N PHE A 127 -2.94 -35.99 -25.32
CA PHE A 127 -1.78 -36.90 -25.21
C PHE A 127 -2.20 -38.33 -24.87
N ALA A 128 -3.18 -38.51 -23.98
CA ALA A 128 -3.68 -39.84 -23.65
C ALA A 128 -4.32 -40.53 -24.86
N GLU A 129 -5.09 -39.80 -25.66
CA GLU A 129 -5.68 -40.30 -26.90
C GLU A 129 -4.61 -40.70 -27.93
N GLU A 130 -3.59 -39.86 -28.15
CA GLU A 130 -2.52 -40.18 -29.11
C GLU A 130 -1.68 -41.38 -28.64
N ILE A 131 -1.35 -41.47 -27.36
CA ILE A 131 -0.67 -42.64 -26.78
C ILE A 131 -1.49 -43.90 -26.99
N GLN A 132 -2.82 -43.81 -26.83
CA GLN A 132 -3.69 -44.97 -27.03
C GLN A 132 -3.72 -45.40 -28.50
N LYS A 133 -3.84 -44.45 -29.43
CA LYS A 133 -3.78 -44.71 -30.87
C LYS A 133 -2.47 -45.39 -31.29
N GLU A 134 -1.33 -44.86 -30.85
CA GLU A 134 -0.01 -45.45 -31.10
C GLU A 134 0.11 -46.86 -30.52
N ARG A 135 -0.45 -47.13 -29.33
CA ARG A 135 -0.50 -48.48 -28.75
C ARG A 135 -1.31 -49.44 -29.60
N ASP A 136 -2.47 -49.01 -30.09
CA ASP A 136 -3.36 -49.83 -30.90
C ASP A 136 -2.70 -50.17 -32.26
N GLU A 137 -2.03 -49.19 -32.88
CA GLU A 137 -1.24 -49.39 -34.10
C GLU A 137 -0.05 -50.33 -33.88
N ASN A 138 0.70 -50.16 -32.78
CA ASN A 138 1.81 -51.03 -32.43
C ASN A 138 1.34 -52.48 -32.19
N LEU A 139 0.21 -52.67 -31.50
CA LEU A 139 -0.38 -53.99 -31.29
C LEU A 139 -0.72 -54.66 -32.62
N LYS A 140 -1.33 -53.92 -33.55
CA LYS A 140 -1.66 -54.40 -34.91
C LYS A 140 -0.40 -54.83 -35.67
N LEU A 141 0.66 -54.02 -35.66
CA LEU A 141 1.94 -54.34 -36.30
C LEU A 141 2.60 -55.56 -35.65
N ARG A 142 2.58 -55.69 -34.32
CA ARG A 142 3.09 -56.87 -33.62
C ARG A 142 2.35 -58.14 -34.00
N CYS A 143 1.02 -58.10 -34.12
CA CYS A 143 0.24 -59.24 -34.61
C CYS A 143 0.67 -59.62 -36.03
N GLN A 144 0.76 -58.65 -36.95
CA GLN A 144 1.18 -58.90 -38.34
C GLN A 144 2.59 -59.49 -38.42
N LEU A 145 3.54 -58.95 -37.64
CA LEU A 145 4.89 -59.49 -37.54
C LEU A 145 4.86 -60.93 -37.05
N GLY A 146 4.12 -61.24 -35.98
CA GLY A 146 3.97 -62.60 -35.47
C GLY A 146 3.44 -63.59 -36.52
N PHE A 147 2.41 -63.21 -37.28
CA PHE A 147 1.92 -64.03 -38.39
C PHE A 147 2.98 -64.30 -39.46
N ARG A 148 3.75 -63.27 -39.86
CA ARG A 148 4.82 -63.43 -40.85
C ARG A 148 5.98 -64.26 -40.33
N THR A 149 6.35 -64.11 -39.06
CA THR A 149 7.39 -64.92 -38.43
C THR A 149 7.01 -66.39 -38.43
N ASN A 150 5.79 -66.74 -38.02
CA ASN A 150 5.31 -68.12 -38.05
C ASN A 150 5.32 -68.70 -39.47
N LEU A 151 4.88 -67.94 -40.48
CA LEU A 151 4.95 -68.33 -41.89
C LEU A 151 6.37 -68.64 -42.35
N VAL A 152 7.35 -67.83 -41.92
CA VAL A 152 8.77 -68.03 -42.25
C VAL A 152 9.33 -69.25 -41.51
N GLU A 153 9.00 -69.42 -40.23
CA GLU A 153 9.40 -70.60 -39.45
C GLU A 153 8.83 -71.90 -40.04
N ASP A 154 7.55 -71.91 -40.43
CA ASP A 154 6.92 -73.04 -41.13
C ASP A 154 7.62 -73.33 -42.46
N TYR A 155 7.96 -72.30 -43.24
CA TYR A 155 8.69 -72.44 -44.50
C TYR A 155 10.10 -73.00 -44.29
N ILE A 156 10.84 -72.51 -43.30
CA ILE A 156 12.18 -73.01 -42.94
C ILE A 156 12.08 -74.46 -42.46
N SER A 157 11.11 -74.77 -41.61
CA SER A 157 10.82 -76.12 -41.12
C SER A 157 10.49 -77.11 -42.24
N CYS A 158 9.79 -76.67 -43.29
CA CYS A 158 9.54 -77.50 -44.48
C CYS A 158 10.82 -77.67 -45.33
N ASN A 159 11.65 -76.63 -45.44
CA ASN A 159 12.90 -76.67 -46.22
C ASN A 159 14.05 -77.44 -45.54
N ASP A 160 14.04 -77.58 -44.21
CA ASP A 160 15.04 -78.39 -43.50
C ASP A 160 14.82 -79.90 -43.69
N ASN A 161 13.70 -80.32 -44.29
CA ASN A 161 13.45 -81.70 -44.72
C ASN A 161 13.81 -81.95 -46.20
N ASP A 162 14.24 -80.94 -46.97
CA ASP A 162 14.56 -81.11 -48.39
C ASP A 162 16.07 -81.27 -48.63
N MET A 163 16.40 -82.44 -49.17
CA MET A 163 17.72 -82.92 -49.56
C MET A 163 18.40 -82.09 -50.68
N GLU A 164 17.77 -81.00 -51.15
CA GLU A 164 18.21 -80.22 -52.30
C GLU A 164 19.24 -79.12 -52.00
N ARG A 165 19.46 -78.76 -50.73
CA ARG A 165 20.46 -77.72 -50.36
C ARG A 165 21.91 -78.14 -50.60
N SER A 166 22.22 -79.45 -50.63
CA SER A 166 23.58 -79.92 -50.91
C SER A 166 23.96 -79.83 -52.40
N CYS A 167 22.99 -79.72 -53.31
CA CYS A 167 23.26 -79.66 -54.75
C CYS A 167 23.49 -78.23 -55.25
N LEU A 168 22.83 -77.23 -54.67
CA LEU A 168 22.92 -75.84 -55.14
C LEU A 168 24.15 -75.08 -54.62
N LEU A 169 24.78 -75.55 -53.54
CA LEU A 169 26.01 -74.94 -53.00
C LEU A 169 27.27 -75.25 -53.82
N ASN A 170 27.25 -76.28 -54.68
CA ASN A 170 28.38 -76.63 -55.56
C ASN A 170 28.40 -75.84 -56.88
N GLU A 171 27.36 -75.07 -57.21
CA GLU A 171 27.29 -74.28 -58.45
C GLU A 171 27.60 -72.79 -58.24
N MET A 172 27.86 -72.34 -57.01
CA MET A 172 28.14 -70.94 -56.69
C MET A 172 29.63 -70.61 -56.47
N GLU A 173 30.55 -71.56 -56.70
CA GLU A 173 31.99 -71.31 -56.60
C GLU A 173 32.56 -70.70 -57.90
N GLY A 174 32.28 -69.41 -58.10
CA GLY A 174 33.06 -68.45 -58.91
C GLY A 174 32.41 -67.94 -60.22
N PRO A 175 32.82 -66.76 -60.76
CA PRO A 175 33.82 -65.79 -60.28
C PRO A 175 33.20 -64.49 -59.73
N LYS A 176 33.97 -63.80 -58.88
CA LYS A 176 33.73 -62.41 -58.45
C LYS A 176 33.80 -61.49 -59.66
N GLU A 177 32.65 -61.14 -60.22
CA GLU A 177 32.56 -60.10 -61.24
C GLU A 177 32.14 -58.78 -60.58
N ASN A 178 33.05 -57.83 -60.67
CA ASN A 178 33.01 -56.50 -60.07
C ASN A 178 32.04 -55.64 -60.88
N VAL A 179 30.72 -55.82 -60.67
CA VAL A 179 29.70 -54.97 -61.30
C VAL A 179 29.49 -53.76 -60.42
N ALA A 180 30.18 -52.67 -60.74
CA ALA A 180 29.87 -51.35 -60.22
C ALA A 180 28.49 -50.94 -60.79
N CYS A 181 27.43 -51.14 -60.01
CA CYS A 181 26.11 -50.61 -60.34
C CYS A 181 26.15 -49.09 -60.21
N GLN A 182 26.00 -48.38 -61.34
CA GLN A 182 25.87 -46.93 -61.42
C GLN A 182 24.83 -46.38 -60.41
N ASP A 183 23.78 -47.15 -60.15
CA ASP A 183 22.68 -46.84 -59.23
C ASP A 183 23.10 -46.79 -57.75
N LEU A 184 24.10 -47.59 -57.33
CA LEU A 184 24.63 -47.55 -55.96
C LEU A 184 25.46 -46.27 -55.72
N ILE A 185 26.17 -45.80 -56.74
CA ILE A 185 26.99 -44.58 -56.68
C ILE A 185 26.10 -43.33 -56.68
N GLU A 186 24.99 -43.31 -57.42
CA GLU A 186 24.00 -42.22 -57.35
C GLU A 186 23.25 -42.19 -56.01
N LEU A 187 22.91 -43.35 -55.45
CA LEU A 187 22.28 -43.43 -54.12
C LEU A 187 23.23 -42.97 -53.01
N GLU A 188 24.52 -43.30 -53.11
CA GLU A 188 25.55 -42.86 -52.16
C GLU A 188 25.82 -41.36 -52.25
N LYS A 189 25.77 -40.78 -53.46
CA LYS A 189 25.89 -39.32 -53.67
C LYS A 189 24.72 -38.56 -53.08
N THR A 190 23.49 -39.01 -53.36
CA THR A 190 22.26 -38.35 -52.89
C THR A 190 22.11 -38.44 -51.37
N THR A 191 22.46 -39.57 -50.77
CA THR A 191 22.50 -39.73 -49.31
C THR A 191 23.60 -38.88 -48.67
N SER A 192 24.78 -38.78 -49.29
CA SER A 192 25.87 -37.90 -48.80
C SER A 192 25.50 -36.42 -48.85
N GLU A 193 24.79 -35.97 -49.90
CA GLU A 193 24.28 -34.59 -50.02
C GLU A 193 23.21 -34.28 -48.96
N GLN A 194 22.30 -35.21 -48.69
CA GLN A 194 21.30 -35.07 -47.62
C GLN A 194 21.94 -35.01 -46.24
N ILE A 195 22.94 -35.86 -45.97
CA ILE A 195 23.71 -35.83 -44.72
C ILE A 195 24.45 -34.51 -44.53
N ALA A 196 25.04 -33.96 -45.60
CA ALA A 196 25.71 -32.67 -45.55
C ALA A 196 24.74 -31.51 -45.25
N THR A 197 23.53 -31.57 -45.83
CA THR A 197 22.49 -30.56 -45.61
C THR A 197 21.98 -30.58 -44.16
N LEU A 198 21.67 -31.78 -43.64
CA LEU A 198 21.23 -31.95 -42.25
C LEU A 198 22.29 -31.54 -41.24
N LYS A 199 23.58 -31.81 -41.52
CA LYS A 199 24.67 -31.33 -40.67
C LYS A 199 24.76 -29.81 -40.61
N LYS A 200 24.53 -29.13 -41.74
CA LYS A 200 24.54 -27.66 -41.79
C LYS A 200 23.38 -27.07 -40.99
N GLU A 201 22.17 -27.62 -41.13
CA GLU A 201 21.00 -27.20 -40.35
C GLU A 201 21.19 -27.46 -38.85
N LEU A 202 21.80 -28.58 -38.47
CA LEU A 202 22.10 -28.89 -37.08
C LEU A 202 23.11 -27.91 -36.47
N GLU A 203 24.12 -27.51 -37.23
CA GLU A 203 25.11 -26.52 -36.79
C GLU A 203 24.46 -25.13 -36.60
N GLU A 204 23.68 -24.67 -37.59
CA GLU A 204 22.97 -23.38 -37.53
C GLU A 204 21.98 -23.33 -36.35
N THR A 205 21.24 -24.42 -36.11
CA THR A 205 20.30 -24.51 -34.98
C THR A 205 21.03 -24.60 -33.64
N SER A 206 22.20 -25.25 -33.57
CA SER A 206 23.03 -25.29 -32.37
C SER A 206 23.57 -23.90 -32.00
N GLU A 207 24.03 -23.14 -32.99
CA GLU A 207 24.57 -21.79 -32.82
C GLU A 207 23.48 -20.81 -32.36
N ALA A 208 22.28 -20.89 -32.95
CA ALA A 208 21.12 -20.11 -32.51
C ALA A 208 20.69 -20.43 -31.06
N LEU A 209 20.79 -21.70 -30.65
CA LEU A 209 20.48 -22.13 -29.28
C LEU A 209 21.51 -21.59 -28.29
N LYS A 210 22.80 -21.55 -28.68
CA LYS A 210 23.88 -20.96 -27.90
C LYS A 210 23.66 -19.46 -27.67
N ASP A 211 23.26 -18.73 -28.70
CA ASP A 211 22.96 -17.31 -28.59
C ASP A 211 21.75 -17.03 -27.69
N MET A 212 20.70 -17.84 -27.79
CA MET A 212 19.54 -17.75 -26.90
C MET A 212 19.90 -18.03 -25.43
N GLU A 213 20.75 -19.03 -25.18
CA GLU A 213 21.27 -19.34 -23.83
C GLU A 213 22.07 -18.17 -23.25
N ASN A 214 22.91 -17.53 -24.06
CA ASN A 214 23.69 -16.36 -23.68
C ASN A 214 22.77 -15.15 -23.36
N GLN A 215 21.73 -14.92 -24.17
CA GLN A 215 20.76 -13.86 -23.92
C GLN A 215 19.97 -14.09 -22.63
N ASN A 216 19.50 -15.31 -22.39
CA ASN A 216 18.81 -15.66 -21.14
C ASN A 216 19.72 -15.49 -19.91
N SER A 217 20.99 -15.85 -20.03
CA SER A 217 21.98 -15.63 -18.96
C SER A 217 22.14 -14.13 -18.66
N CYS A 218 22.25 -13.29 -19.70
CA CYS A 218 22.34 -11.82 -19.55
C CYS A 218 21.09 -11.22 -18.89
N LEU A 219 19.89 -11.64 -19.32
CA LEU A 219 18.63 -11.20 -18.75
C LEU A 219 18.50 -11.58 -17.28
N THR A 220 18.93 -12.81 -16.92
CA THR A 220 18.92 -13.28 -15.54
C THR A 220 19.82 -12.42 -14.65
N VAL A 221 21.02 -12.08 -15.11
CA VAL A 221 21.94 -11.19 -14.36
C VAL A 221 21.33 -9.79 -14.19
N LYS A 222 20.74 -9.21 -15.25
CA LYS A 222 20.05 -7.92 -15.15
C LYS A 222 18.91 -7.95 -14.14
N GLN A 223 18.06 -8.99 -14.18
CA GLN A 223 16.95 -9.15 -13.24
C GLN A 223 17.44 -9.17 -11.79
N VAL A 224 18.51 -9.91 -11.50
CA VAL A 224 19.10 -9.99 -10.16
C VAL A 224 19.62 -8.63 -9.70
N LEU A 225 20.36 -7.92 -10.56
CA LEU A 225 20.89 -6.58 -10.25
C LEU A 225 19.77 -5.58 -9.96
N THR A 226 18.74 -5.51 -10.81
CA THR A 226 17.62 -4.57 -10.60
C THR A 226 16.84 -4.88 -9.33
N ASN A 227 16.63 -6.17 -9.01
CA ASN A 227 16.00 -6.56 -7.76
C ASN A 227 16.84 -6.18 -6.54
N GLN A 228 18.17 -6.28 -6.64
CA GLN A 228 19.09 -5.87 -5.58
C GLN A 228 19.05 -4.35 -5.35
N GLU A 229 19.11 -3.55 -6.42
CA GLU A 229 18.97 -2.09 -6.36
C GLU A 229 17.65 -1.66 -5.72
N LEU A 230 16.55 -2.33 -6.07
CA LEU A 230 15.24 -2.10 -5.46
C LEU A 230 15.21 -2.44 -3.96
N GLN A 231 15.88 -3.51 -3.54
CA GLN A 231 15.99 -3.85 -2.12
C GLN A 231 16.83 -2.83 -1.34
N ASP A 232 17.91 -2.35 -1.93
CA ASP A 232 18.79 -1.38 -1.27
C ASP A 232 18.11 0.00 -1.17
N ALA A 233 17.42 0.45 -2.22
CA ALA A 233 16.59 1.67 -2.17
C ALA A 233 15.48 1.58 -1.11
N ARG A 234 14.85 0.41 -0.93
CA ARG A 234 13.87 0.19 0.14
C ARG A 234 14.48 0.29 1.52
N LYS A 235 15.69 -0.23 1.74
CA LYS A 235 16.39 -0.11 3.04
C LYS A 235 16.77 1.34 3.34
N GLU A 236 17.21 2.09 2.33
CA GLU A 236 17.60 3.48 2.49
C GLU A 236 16.40 4.39 2.80
N SER A 237 15.23 4.12 2.21
CA SER A 237 13.98 4.85 2.49
C SER A 237 13.40 4.61 3.89
N ILE A 238 13.84 3.57 4.61
CA ILE A 238 13.37 3.23 5.96
C ILE A 238 14.28 3.83 7.05
N ARG A 239 15.49 4.28 6.71
CA ARG A 239 16.39 5.01 7.62
C ARG A 239 16.04 6.49 7.69
#